data_AF-A0A927NEQ1-F1
#
_entry.id   AF-A0A927NEQ1-F1
#
_cell.length_a   1.000
_cell.length_b   1.000
_cell.length_c   1.000
_cell.angle_alpha   90.00
_cell.angle_beta   90.00
_cell.angle_gamma   90.00
#
_symmetry.space_group_name_H-M   'P 1'
#
loop_
_entity.id
_entity.type
_entity.pdbx_description
1 polymer ?
#
loop_
_entity_poly.entity_id
_entity_poly.type
_entity_poly.pdbx_seq_one_letter_code
_entity_poly.pdbx_strand_id
1 'polypeptide(L)'
;MKKIASLLMVALLAGSTLTACGGSGGGGNVNGGVNQPQLQVATLWSAENTVSYMRDSEIPEGAKLDLSMEAIKGETESVQLMITAKEEVTAFNVSVGDLVSATGEKIEKSNVEVFAEKYIETKAPSVDRPFTADMF
;
A
#
# COMPACT_ATOMS: atom_id res chain seq x y z
N MET A 1 -37.30 -16.00 -68.53
CA MET A 1 -36.05 -15.58 -67.87
C MET A 1 -36.31 -15.50 -66.38
N LYS A 2 -35.45 -16.16 -65.58
CA LYS A 2 -35.68 -16.69 -64.22
C LYS A 2 -35.90 -15.54 -63.21
N LYS A 3 -37.12 -15.34 -62.69
CA LYS A 3 -37.80 -15.92 -61.49
C LYS A 3 -37.28 -15.41 -60.14
N ILE A 4 -38.14 -14.59 -59.52
CA ILE A 4 -38.20 -14.12 -58.13
C ILE A 4 -38.68 -15.26 -57.21
N ALA A 5 -38.49 -15.07 -55.88
CA ALA A 5 -39.07 -15.79 -54.72
C ALA A 5 -38.13 -16.85 -54.12
N SER A 6 -38.05 -17.14 -52.82
CA SER A 6 -38.63 -16.59 -51.57
C SER A 6 -38.19 -17.54 -50.43
N LEU A 7 -38.06 -17.01 -49.21
CA LEU A 7 -38.36 -17.65 -47.91
C LEU A 7 -37.38 -18.64 -47.19
N LEU A 8 -37.50 -18.57 -45.85
CA LEU A 8 -37.09 -19.46 -44.73
C LEU A 8 -35.65 -19.30 -44.16
N MET A 9 -35.39 -18.71 -42.98
CA MET A 9 -35.90 -18.86 -41.58
C MET A 9 -35.26 -20.04 -40.82
N VAL A 10 -34.40 -19.72 -39.82
CA VAL A 10 -34.10 -20.34 -38.49
C VAL A 10 -32.91 -19.51 -37.94
N ALA A 11 -32.94 -18.63 -36.93
CA ALA A 11 -33.47 -18.60 -35.56
C ALA A 11 -32.64 -19.42 -34.53
N LEU A 12 -32.04 -18.71 -33.56
CA LEU A 12 -31.36 -19.14 -32.32
C LEU A 12 -29.98 -19.83 -32.51
N LEU A 13 -28.90 -19.53 -31.76
CA LEU A 13 -28.77 -19.35 -30.31
C LEU A 13 -27.57 -18.45 -29.94
N ALA A 14 -27.72 -17.78 -28.80
CA ALA A 14 -26.69 -17.07 -28.05
C ALA A 14 -25.54 -17.98 -27.57
N GLY A 15 -24.36 -17.39 -27.34
CA GLY A 15 -23.22 -18.10 -26.76
C GLY A 15 -22.04 -17.19 -26.47
N SER A 16 -22.19 -16.33 -25.47
CA SER A 16 -21.10 -15.62 -24.80
C SER A 16 -20.16 -16.61 -24.10
N THR A 17 -18.89 -16.68 -24.51
CA THR A 17 -17.86 -17.45 -23.79
C THR A 17 -17.11 -16.56 -22.81
N LEU A 18 -17.58 -16.55 -21.56
CA LEU A 18 -16.79 -16.20 -20.39
C LEU A 18 -15.85 -17.38 -20.09
N THR A 19 -14.54 -17.16 -20.19
CA THR A 19 -13.54 -18.11 -19.68
C THR A 19 -13.32 -17.81 -18.19
N ALA A 20 -14.05 -18.53 -17.34
CA ALA A 20 -13.74 -18.70 -15.93
C ALA A 20 -13.16 -20.10 -15.73
N CYS A 21 -11.87 -20.20 -15.40
CA CYS A 21 -11.30 -21.42 -14.85
C CYS A 21 -11.40 -21.34 -13.32
N GLY A 22 -12.44 -21.95 -12.77
CA GLY A 22 -12.49 -22.32 -11.36
C GLY A 22 -11.69 -23.60 -11.14
N GLY A 23 -10.71 -23.54 -10.24
CA GLY A 23 -10.13 -24.69 -9.58
C GLY A 23 -10.64 -24.74 -8.14
N SER A 24 -11.44 -25.76 -7.82
CA SER A 24 -11.87 -26.07 -6.46
C SER A 24 -10.84 -26.94 -5.75
N GLY A 25 -10.53 -26.65 -4.48
CA GLY A 25 -9.99 -27.63 -3.55
C GLY A 25 -9.06 -27.04 -2.48
N GLY A 26 -9.47 -27.12 -1.22
CA GLY A 26 -8.56 -27.02 -0.08
C GLY A 26 -9.08 -26.15 1.07
N GLY A 27 -9.96 -26.71 1.90
CA GLY A 27 -10.24 -26.16 3.23
C GLY A 27 -8.97 -26.19 4.07
N GLY A 28 -8.37 -25.02 4.26
CA GLY A 28 -7.25 -24.79 5.15
C GLY A 28 -7.65 -23.77 6.20
N ASN A 29 -7.57 -24.17 7.46
CA ASN A 29 -7.79 -23.32 8.63
C ASN A 29 -6.77 -22.17 8.62
N VAL A 30 -7.19 -20.97 8.22
CA VAL A 30 -6.35 -19.77 8.29
C VAL A 30 -6.38 -19.23 9.71
N ASN A 31 -5.37 -19.60 10.51
CA ASN A 31 -4.98 -18.77 11.63
C ASN A 31 -4.66 -17.38 11.08
N GLY A 32 -5.36 -16.37 11.58
CA GLY A 32 -5.22 -14.98 11.17
C GLY A 32 -3.84 -14.42 11.49
N GLY A 33 -2.86 -14.70 10.62
CA GLY A 33 -1.66 -13.90 10.47
C GLY A 33 -1.96 -12.75 9.54
N VAL A 34 -1.68 -11.52 9.95
CA VAL A 34 -1.78 -10.34 9.09
C VAL A 34 -0.73 -10.53 7.97
N ASN A 35 -1.17 -10.89 6.77
CA ASN A 35 -0.30 -10.99 5.60
C ASN A 35 0.13 -9.58 5.19
N GLN A 36 1.30 -9.15 5.65
CA GLN A 36 1.94 -7.93 5.18
C GLN A 36 2.21 -8.06 3.68
N PRO A 37 1.99 -7.00 2.87
CA PRO A 37 2.41 -7.02 1.47
C PRO A 37 3.92 -7.25 1.40
N GLN A 38 4.31 -8.44 0.97
CA GLN A 38 5.70 -8.81 0.81
C GLN A 38 6.11 -8.46 -0.62
N LEU A 39 7.09 -7.58 -0.75
CA LEU A 39 7.93 -7.59 -1.94
C LEU A 39 8.86 -8.80 -1.82
N GLN A 40 9.25 -9.42 -2.94
CA GLN A 40 10.16 -10.58 -2.90
C GLN A 40 11.43 -10.29 -2.08
N VAL A 41 11.89 -9.04 -2.13
CA VAL A 41 13.17 -8.59 -1.55
C VAL A 41 13.02 -7.72 -0.30
N ALA A 42 11.80 -7.39 0.12
CA ALA A 42 11.56 -6.47 1.24
C ALA A 42 10.21 -6.69 1.93
N THR A 43 10.18 -6.36 3.22
CA THR A 43 8.94 -6.26 4.00
C THR A 43 8.51 -4.80 4.07
N LEU A 44 7.24 -4.55 3.76
CA LEU A 44 6.61 -3.24 3.94
C LEU A 44 5.80 -3.23 5.24
N TRP A 45 5.91 -2.14 5.99
CA TRP A 45 5.13 -1.87 7.20
C TRP A 45 5.01 -0.36 7.40
N SER A 46 4.10 0.10 8.27
CA SER A 46 3.97 1.50 8.63
C SER A 46 4.43 1.77 10.06
N ALA A 47 4.91 2.98 10.28
CA ALA A 47 5.38 3.47 11.57
C ALA A 47 4.62 4.74 11.96
N GLU A 48 4.63 5.07 13.25
CA GLU A 48 4.19 6.38 13.73
C GLU A 48 5.24 7.45 13.37
N ASN A 49 4.81 8.60 12.85
CA ASN A 49 5.73 9.69 12.48
C ASN A 49 6.52 10.26 13.66
N THR A 50 6.11 9.97 14.88
CA THR A 50 6.74 10.39 16.14
C THR A 50 7.93 9.52 16.51
N VAL A 51 8.16 8.41 15.81
CA VAL A 51 9.19 7.42 16.14
C VAL A 51 10.27 7.40 15.07
N SER A 52 11.51 7.59 15.49
CA SER A 52 12.68 7.31 14.65
C SER A 52 13.15 5.89 14.90
N TYR A 53 13.17 5.08 13.86
CA TYR A 53 13.76 3.73 13.89
C TYR A 53 15.23 3.79 13.53
N MET A 54 16.07 2.95 14.13
CA MET A 54 17.47 2.83 13.72
C MET A 54 17.56 1.94 12.47
N ARG A 55 18.59 2.17 11.65
CA ARG A 55 18.77 1.49 10.35
C ARG A 55 18.80 -0.03 10.47
N ASP A 56 19.35 -0.53 11.56
CA ASP A 56 19.57 -1.94 11.89
C ASP A 56 18.54 -2.49 12.89
N SER A 57 17.48 -1.73 13.19
CA SER A 57 16.39 -2.23 14.06
C SER A 57 15.62 -3.35 13.38
N GLU A 58 15.24 -4.33 14.20
CA GLU A 58 14.27 -5.34 13.79
C GLU A 58 12.89 -4.70 13.55
N ILE A 59 12.09 -5.34 12.70
CA ILE A 59 10.68 -4.97 12.53
C ILE A 59 9.96 -5.25 13.85
N PRO A 60 9.24 -4.27 14.45
CA PRO A 60 8.51 -4.49 15.69
C PRO A 60 7.52 -5.65 15.60
N GLU A 61 7.34 -6.39 16.69
CA GLU A 61 6.31 -7.43 16.76
C GLU A 61 4.93 -6.83 16.48
N GLY A 62 4.15 -7.47 15.60
CA GLY A 62 2.82 -6.98 15.22
C GLY A 62 2.81 -5.81 14.25
N ALA A 63 3.97 -5.35 13.75
CA ALA A 63 4.03 -4.31 12.73
C ALA A 63 3.20 -4.71 11.51
N LYS A 64 2.41 -3.75 11.03
CA LYS A 64 1.57 -3.92 9.85
C LYS A 64 1.71 -2.77 8.86
N LEU A 65 1.46 -3.04 7.60
CA LEU A 65 1.25 -2.03 6.58
C LEU A 65 -0.18 -1.56 6.70
N ASP A 66 -0.34 -0.47 7.44
CA ASP A 66 -1.61 0.23 7.61
C ASP A 66 -1.32 1.73 7.59
N LEU A 67 -1.44 2.32 6.40
CA LEU A 67 -1.30 3.75 6.21
C LEU A 67 -2.71 4.36 6.23
N SER A 68 -3.08 4.94 7.36
CA SER A 68 -4.33 5.64 7.57
C SER A 68 -4.04 7.00 8.20
N MET A 69 -4.82 8.01 7.80
CA MET A 69 -4.74 9.35 8.37
C MET A 69 -6.15 9.93 8.45
N GLU A 70 -6.37 10.75 9.47
CA GLU A 70 -7.55 11.59 9.60
C GLU A 70 -7.09 13.04 9.64
N ALA A 71 -7.69 13.88 8.82
CA ALA A 71 -7.27 15.27 8.65
C ALA A 71 -8.48 16.16 8.35
N ILE A 72 -8.35 17.45 8.66
CA ILE A 72 -9.32 18.47 8.26
C ILE A 72 -8.96 19.00 6.87
N LYS A 73 -9.96 19.41 6.10
CA LYS A 73 -9.73 20.03 4.77
C LYS A 73 -8.77 21.21 4.89
N GLY A 74 -7.65 21.12 4.16
CA GLY A 74 -6.60 22.15 4.13
C GLY A 74 -5.44 21.90 5.10
N GLU A 75 -5.53 20.87 5.93
CA GLU A 75 -4.44 20.41 6.77
C GLU A 75 -3.40 19.62 5.96
N THR A 76 -2.16 19.62 6.44
CA THR A 76 -1.08 18.79 5.90
C THR A 76 -0.73 17.76 6.95
N GLU A 77 -0.93 16.50 6.60
CA GLU A 77 -0.56 15.36 7.44
C GLU A 77 0.50 14.51 6.76
N SER A 78 1.29 13.81 7.57
CA SER A 78 2.29 12.87 7.11
C SER A 78 1.97 11.45 7.57
N VAL A 79 2.56 10.46 6.91
CA VAL A 79 2.57 9.07 7.34
C VAL A 79 3.93 8.47 7.01
N GLN A 80 4.40 7.51 7.80
CA GLN A 80 5.70 6.89 7.60
C GLN A 80 5.54 5.46 7.05
N LEU A 81 6.07 5.25 5.84
CA LEU A 81 6.19 3.94 5.21
C LEU A 81 7.60 3.40 5.42
N MET A 82 7.69 2.20 5.98
CA MET A 82 8.95 1.52 6.24
C MET A 82 9.20 0.41 5.21
N ILE A 83 10.42 0.37 4.69
CA ILE A 83 10.91 -0.65 3.76
C ILE A 83 12.11 -1.34 4.41
N THR A 84 11.91 -2.58 4.86
CA THR A 84 12.99 -3.39 5.43
C THR A 84 13.42 -4.44 4.42
N ALA A 85 14.58 -4.23 3.81
CA ALA A 85 15.13 -5.14 2.80
C ALA A 85 15.64 -6.45 3.45
N LYS A 86 15.41 -7.57 2.76
CA LYS A 86 15.90 -8.91 3.17
C LYS A 86 17.26 -9.24 2.57
N GLU A 87 17.66 -8.47 1.57
CA GLU A 87 18.91 -8.56 0.83
C GLU A 87 19.36 -7.17 0.40
N GLU A 88 20.54 -7.05 -0.22
CA GLU A 88 21.06 -5.77 -0.67
C GLU A 88 20.19 -5.15 -1.77
N VAL A 89 19.67 -3.95 -1.51
CA VAL A 89 18.88 -3.16 -2.47
C VAL A 89 19.66 -1.88 -2.80
N THR A 90 20.08 -1.73 -4.05
CA THR A 90 20.91 -0.60 -4.50
C THR A 90 20.08 0.63 -4.89
N ALA A 91 18.81 0.45 -5.24
CA ALA A 91 17.90 1.53 -5.60
C ALA A 91 16.44 1.12 -5.34
N PHE A 92 15.61 2.11 -5.03
CA PHE A 92 14.16 1.98 -4.93
C PHE A 92 13.48 3.23 -5.50
N ASN A 93 12.23 3.08 -5.93
CA ASN A 93 11.36 4.19 -6.31
C ASN A 93 10.03 4.04 -5.59
N VAL A 94 9.50 5.16 -5.10
CA VAL A 94 8.17 5.23 -4.50
C VAL A 94 7.37 6.28 -5.27
N SER A 95 6.17 5.90 -5.69
CA SER A 95 5.27 6.79 -6.41
C SER A 95 3.88 6.70 -5.80
N VAL A 96 3.20 7.84 -5.71
CA VAL A 96 1.83 7.93 -5.21
C VAL A 96 0.88 8.18 -6.37
N GLY A 97 -0.27 7.49 -6.34
CA GLY A 97 -1.41 7.76 -7.22
C GLY A 97 -2.40 8.71 -6.56
N ASP A 98 -3.41 9.16 -7.30
CA ASP A 98 -4.50 9.95 -6.71
C ASP A 98 -5.17 9.15 -5.60
N LEU A 99 -5.52 9.80 -4.48
CA LEU A 99 -6.36 9.19 -3.46
C LEU A 99 -7.81 9.42 -3.86
N VAL A 100 -8.53 8.34 -4.17
CA VAL A 100 -9.89 8.41 -4.70
C VAL A 100 -10.86 7.87 -3.66
N SER A 101 -11.88 8.66 -3.33
CA SER A 101 -12.96 8.21 -2.44
C SER A 101 -13.91 7.24 -3.15
N ALA A 102 -14.75 6.55 -2.38
CA ALA A 102 -15.80 5.70 -2.95
C ALA A 102 -16.82 6.46 -3.82
N THR A 103 -16.97 7.77 -3.62
CA THR A 103 -17.84 8.66 -4.40
C THR A 103 -17.14 9.28 -5.62
N GLY A 104 -15.85 9.01 -5.81
CA GLY A 104 -15.06 9.49 -6.96
C GLY A 104 -14.41 10.86 -6.77
N GLU A 105 -14.51 11.45 -5.57
CA GLU A 105 -13.75 12.64 -5.20
C GLU A 105 -12.27 12.28 -5.06
N LYS A 106 -11.38 13.25 -5.33
CA LYS A 106 -9.94 12.99 -5.39
C LYS A 106 -9.12 13.98 -4.59
N ILE A 107 -8.08 13.45 -3.96
CA ILE A 107 -6.86 14.20 -3.65
C ILE A 107 -5.86 13.83 -4.74
N GLU A 108 -5.58 14.78 -5.64
CA GLU A 108 -4.63 14.60 -6.74
C GLU A 108 -3.24 14.26 -6.20
N LYS A 109 -2.52 13.34 -6.88
CA LYS A 109 -1.15 12.96 -6.48
C LYS A 109 -0.18 14.14 -6.38
N SER A 110 -0.44 15.25 -7.05
CA SER A 110 0.37 16.48 -6.98
C SER A 110 0.31 17.16 -5.62
N ASN A 111 -0.66 16.81 -4.77
CA ASN A 111 -0.77 17.29 -3.39
C ASN A 111 -0.07 16.36 -2.39
N VAL A 112 0.62 15.31 -2.85
CA VAL A 112 1.36 14.38 -1.99
C VAL A 112 2.84 14.47 -2.33
N GLU A 113 3.66 14.72 -1.30
CA GLU A 113 5.11 14.72 -1.41
C GLU A 113 5.67 13.45 -0.77
N VAL A 114 6.70 12.87 -1.41
CA VAL A 114 7.35 11.65 -0.92
C VAL A 114 8.82 11.94 -0.71
N PHE A 115 9.28 11.67 0.51
CA PHE A 115 10.66 11.88 0.92
C PHE A 115 11.29 10.55 1.37
N ALA A 116 12.52 10.31 0.93
CA ALA A 116 13.33 9.23 1.48
C ALA A 116 14.06 9.74 2.73
N GLU A 117 13.65 9.26 3.90
CA GLU A 117 14.30 9.62 5.16
C GLU A 117 15.71 9.04 5.23
N LYS A 118 16.70 9.92 5.41
CA LYS A 118 18.12 9.55 5.47
C LYS A 118 18.63 9.60 6.89
N TYR A 119 19.31 8.54 7.29
CA TYR A 119 20.08 8.52 8.53
C TYR A 119 21.24 9.49 8.47
N ILE A 120 21.43 10.21 9.58
CA ILE A 120 22.61 11.01 9.85
C ILE A 120 23.36 10.43 11.05
N GLU A 121 24.66 10.62 11.09
CA GLU A 121 25.45 10.25 12.27
C GLU A 121 25.20 11.27 13.39
N THR A 122 24.91 10.77 14.60
CA THR A 122 24.73 11.59 15.79
C THR A 122 25.75 11.20 16.86
N LYS A 123 26.26 12.19 17.60
CA LYS A 123 27.31 11.97 18.62
C LYS A 123 26.76 11.70 20.02
N ALA A 124 25.47 11.98 20.23
CA ALA A 124 24.79 11.78 21.49
C ALA A 124 23.36 11.30 21.20
N PRO A 125 22.85 10.30 21.94
CA PRO A 125 21.46 9.91 21.85
C PRO A 125 20.56 11.05 22.33
N SER A 126 19.38 11.17 21.74
CA SER A 126 18.27 11.94 22.30
C SER A 126 17.72 11.17 23.51
N VAL A 127 18.48 11.11 24.60
CA VAL A 127 17.94 10.65 25.88
C VAL A 127 16.96 11.70 26.40
N ASP A 128 15.87 11.23 27.03
CA ASP A 128 15.04 12.00 27.94
C ASP A 128 15.95 12.87 28.82
N ARG A 129 16.08 14.15 28.48
CA ARG A 129 16.59 15.10 29.46
C ARG A 129 15.45 15.23 30.45
N PRO A 130 15.57 14.77 31.71
CA PRO A 130 14.59 15.18 32.70
C PRO A 130 14.54 16.70 32.64
N PHE A 131 13.33 17.25 32.54
CA PHE A 131 13.09 18.68 32.57
C PHE A 131 13.48 19.17 33.98
N THR A 132 14.77 19.29 34.26
CA THR A 132 15.27 19.87 35.50
C THR A 132 14.97 21.35 35.42
N ALA A 133 14.09 21.81 36.31
CA ALA A 133 13.58 23.17 36.43
C ALA A 133 14.64 24.22 36.81
N ASP A 134 15.92 23.93 36.56
CA ASP A 134 17.06 24.75 36.99
C ASP A 134 17.57 25.67 35.87
N MET A 135 16.74 25.89 34.83
CA MET A 135 17.06 26.71 33.67
C MET A 135 16.32 28.06 33.63
N PHE A 136 15.85 28.54 34.78
CA PHE A 136 15.38 29.93 35.00
C PHE A 136 15.98 30.51 36.28
#